data_AF-A0AA91EF50-F1
#
_entry.id   AF-A0AA91EF50-F1
#
_cell.length_a   1.000
_cell.length_b   1.000
_cell.length_c   1.000
_cell.angle_alpha   90.00
_cell.angle_beta   90.00
_cell.angle_gamma   90.00
#
_symmetry.space_group_name_H-M   'P 1'
#
loop_
_entity.id
_entity.type
_entity.pdbx_description
1 polymer ?
#
loop_
_entity_poly.entity_id
_entity_poly.type
_entity_poly.pdbx_seq_one_letter_code
_entity_poly.pdbx_strand_id
1 'polypeptide(L)'
;MLHFGIKKQQFLRWSSLLITIGGLIFSRAGLAHPHSFIEMKNAFVVNDNQLIGMNMTWTMDPLTSADLLYDAGNAANGSEIWKQLAAEVMANVIGQHYFTEFYHDGKKVKFLDRPREYHLSRDGNNAILSFEMLLAKPQPLNANFSVLTYDPTYYVDMTYTDAASITLPVDVQARCKLALITPKPDTSLQAYAQNLDKADAPDEDMELGKQFAQRVEITCH
;
A
#
# COMPACT_ATOMS: atom_id res chain seq x y z
N MET A 1 3.13 -45.98 -53.85
CA MET A 1 3.69 -45.51 -52.56
C MET A 1 3.41 -44.01 -52.28
N LEU A 2 2.27 -43.45 -52.72
CA LEU A 2 1.95 -42.02 -52.51
C LEU A 2 0.77 -41.76 -51.55
N HIS A 3 0.00 -42.79 -51.21
CA HIS A 3 -1.18 -42.65 -50.33
C HIS A 3 -0.87 -42.69 -48.83
N PHE A 4 0.32 -43.15 -48.42
CA PHE A 4 0.66 -43.30 -46.99
C PHE A 4 1.20 -42.00 -46.36
N GLY A 5 1.76 -41.07 -47.17
CA GLY A 5 2.32 -39.80 -46.68
C GLY A 5 1.26 -38.74 -46.35
N ILE A 6 0.13 -38.75 -47.06
CA ILE A 6 -0.93 -37.73 -46.92
C ILE A 6 -1.67 -37.87 -45.57
N LYS A 7 -1.97 -39.12 -45.15
CA LYS A 7 -2.60 -39.37 -43.84
C LYS A 7 -1.72 -38.95 -42.66
N LYS A 8 -0.40 -39.15 -42.76
CA LYS A 8 0.57 -38.80 -41.69
C LYS A 8 0.72 -37.28 -41.54
N GLN A 9 0.70 -36.54 -42.65
CA GLN A 9 0.70 -35.06 -42.65
C GLN A 9 -0.63 -34.47 -42.15
N GLN A 10 -1.77 -35.08 -42.46
CA GLN A 10 -3.07 -34.65 -41.94
C GLN A 10 -3.19 -34.89 -40.42
N PHE A 11 -2.73 -36.05 -39.94
CA PHE A 11 -2.65 -36.33 -38.49
C PHE A 11 -1.75 -35.33 -37.77
N LEU A 12 -0.54 -35.06 -38.28
CA LEU A 12 0.38 -34.07 -37.69
C LEU A 12 -0.24 -32.66 -37.65
N ARG A 13 -0.91 -32.23 -38.73
CA ARG A 13 -1.59 -30.93 -38.80
C ARG A 13 -2.75 -30.81 -37.81
N TRP A 14 -3.49 -31.89 -37.58
CA TRP A 14 -4.60 -31.90 -36.62
C TRP A 14 -4.10 -31.94 -35.18
N SER A 15 -3.01 -32.65 -34.90
CA SER A 15 -2.32 -32.61 -33.61
C SER A 15 -1.75 -31.23 -33.29
N SER A 16 -1.15 -30.54 -34.26
CA SER A 16 -0.68 -29.16 -34.09
C SER A 16 -1.83 -28.17 -33.86
N LEU A 17 -2.96 -28.32 -34.55
CA LEU A 17 -4.12 -27.44 -34.36
C LEU A 17 -4.78 -27.63 -32.99
N LEU A 18 -4.86 -28.87 -32.49
CA LEU A 18 -5.37 -29.19 -31.16
C LEU A 18 -4.47 -28.65 -30.04
N ILE A 19 -3.15 -28.64 -30.23
CA ILE A 19 -2.20 -28.10 -29.27
C ILE A 19 -2.28 -26.56 -29.23
N THR A 20 -2.43 -25.88 -30.38
CA THR A 20 -2.58 -24.42 -30.43
C THR A 20 -3.93 -23.93 -29.88
N ILE A 21 -5.00 -24.69 -30.09
CA ILE A 21 -6.34 -24.38 -29.52
C ILE A 21 -6.37 -24.69 -28.01
N GLY A 22 -5.68 -25.72 -27.54
CA GLY A 22 -5.58 -26.04 -26.11
C GLY A 22 -4.82 -24.99 -25.27
N GLY A 23 -3.84 -24.31 -25.86
CA GLY A 23 -3.06 -23.27 -25.19
C GLY A 23 -3.83 -21.97 -24.90
N LEU A 24 -4.84 -21.65 -25.70
CA LEU A 24 -5.67 -20.43 -25.54
C LEU A 24 -6.72 -20.53 -24.42
N ILE A 25 -6.98 -21.73 -23.91
CA ILE A 25 -8.02 -21.98 -22.87
C ILE A 25 -7.44 -21.87 -21.45
N PHE A 26 -6.12 -21.74 -21.31
CA PHE A 26 -5.43 -21.64 -20.01
C PHE A 26 -4.97 -20.23 -19.63
N SER A 27 -5.57 -19.19 -20.23
CA SER A 27 -5.47 -17.83 -19.69
C SER A 27 -6.28 -17.77 -18.40
N ARG A 28 -5.68 -18.19 -17.28
CA ARG A 28 -6.18 -17.81 -15.96
C ARG A 28 -6.28 -16.29 -15.98
N ALA A 29 -7.47 -15.75 -15.71
CA ALA A 29 -7.60 -14.36 -15.30
C ALA A 29 -6.56 -14.15 -14.21
N GLY A 30 -5.56 -13.31 -14.49
CA GLY A 30 -4.57 -12.96 -13.48
C GLY A 30 -5.33 -12.42 -12.27
N LEU A 31 -4.83 -12.71 -11.07
CA LEU A 31 -5.20 -11.94 -9.88
C LEU A 31 -4.68 -10.53 -10.12
N ALA A 32 -5.48 -9.73 -10.82
CA ALA A 32 -5.26 -8.32 -11.04
C ALA A 32 -5.80 -7.59 -9.81
N HIS A 33 -5.05 -6.58 -9.39
CA HIS A 33 -5.04 -5.84 -8.14
C HIS A 33 -4.90 -6.66 -6.82
N PRO A 34 -4.12 -6.16 -5.83
CA PRO A 34 -3.38 -4.89 -5.88
C PRO A 34 -2.21 -4.92 -6.88
N HIS A 35 -1.97 -3.78 -7.54
CA HIS A 35 -0.95 -3.65 -8.59
C HIS A 35 0.37 -3.09 -8.08
N SER A 36 0.31 -2.44 -6.93
CA SER A 36 1.41 -1.83 -6.22
C SER A 36 1.33 -2.26 -4.77
N PHE A 37 2.48 -2.48 -4.14
CA PHE A 37 2.55 -2.91 -2.74
C PHE A 37 3.49 -1.99 -1.97
N ILE A 38 3.01 -1.53 -0.81
CA ILE A 38 3.75 -0.69 0.12
C ILE A 38 3.73 -1.37 1.50
N GLU A 39 4.90 -1.83 1.95
CA GLU A 39 5.09 -2.23 3.33
C GLU A 39 5.28 -0.98 4.20
N MET A 40 4.48 -0.86 5.25
CA MET A 40 4.45 0.28 6.16
C MET A 40 5.09 -0.05 7.50
N LYS A 41 5.78 0.95 8.05
CA LYS A 41 6.13 1.05 9.46
C LYS A 41 5.63 2.39 10.01
N ASN A 42 5.21 2.38 11.27
CA ASN A 42 4.66 3.55 11.93
C ASN A 42 5.21 3.67 13.36
N ALA A 43 5.89 4.76 13.66
CA ALA A 43 6.26 5.12 15.02
C ALA A 43 5.43 6.31 15.50
N PHE A 44 4.57 6.09 16.49
CA PHE A 44 3.78 7.16 17.09
C PHE A 44 4.68 8.11 17.88
N VAL A 45 4.43 9.41 17.72
CA VAL A 45 5.21 10.47 18.36
C VAL A 45 4.36 11.12 19.44
N VAL A 46 4.89 11.12 20.66
CA VAL A 46 4.25 11.70 21.85
C VAL A 46 5.14 12.80 22.40
N ASN A 47 4.52 13.91 22.80
CA ASN A 47 5.16 14.98 23.56
C ASN A 47 4.20 15.46 24.66
N ASP A 48 4.71 15.74 25.85
CA ASP A 48 3.93 16.26 26.98
C ASP A 48 2.64 15.46 27.27
N ASN A 49 2.72 14.13 27.22
CA ASN A 49 1.58 13.20 27.38
C ASN A 49 0.46 13.37 26.33
N GLN A 50 0.79 13.94 25.17
CA GLN A 50 -0.11 14.09 24.04
C GLN A 50 0.49 13.39 22.82
N LEU A 51 -0.34 12.65 22.09
CA LEU A 51 0.01 12.19 20.76
C LEU A 51 0.04 13.39 19.80
N ILE A 52 1.17 13.61 19.14
CA ILE A 52 1.38 14.75 18.25
C ILE A 52 1.49 14.34 16.77
N GLY A 53 1.73 13.07 16.48
CA GLY A 53 1.90 12.60 15.11
C GLY A 53 2.45 11.19 15.02
N MET A 54 2.94 10.86 13.84
CA MET A 54 3.52 9.57 13.46
C MET A 54 4.73 9.78 12.56
N ASN A 55 5.75 8.96 12.71
CA ASN A 55 6.84 8.84 11.74
C ASN A 55 6.57 7.59 10.91
N MET A 56 6.29 7.80 9.62
CA MET A 56 5.95 6.76 8.68
C MET A 56 7.18 6.35 7.88
N THR A 57 7.27 5.06 7.54
CA THR A 57 8.22 4.56 6.54
C THR A 57 7.48 3.61 5.61
N TRP A 58 7.51 3.92 4.33
CA TRP A 58 6.85 3.18 3.26
C TRP A 58 7.92 2.57 2.36
N THR A 59 7.98 1.24 2.32
CA THR A 59 8.86 0.49 1.45
C THR A 59 8.04 -0.01 0.28
N MET A 60 8.29 0.57 -0.89
CA MET A 60 7.63 0.18 -2.13
C MET A 60 8.26 -1.10 -2.67
N ASP A 61 7.44 -1.98 -3.25
CA ASP A 61 7.95 -3.18 -3.92
C ASP A 61 8.77 -2.84 -5.18
N PRO A 62 9.52 -3.81 -5.74
CA PRO A 62 10.40 -3.55 -6.88
C PRO A 62 9.70 -2.99 -8.12
N LEU A 63 8.45 -3.40 -8.38
CA LEU A 63 7.71 -2.91 -9.54
C LEU A 63 7.26 -1.47 -9.33
N THR A 64 6.70 -1.13 -8.17
CA THR A 64 6.32 0.26 -7.83
C THR A 64 7.54 1.18 -7.78
N SER A 65 8.69 0.63 -7.38
CA SER A 65 9.94 1.39 -7.26
C SER A 65 10.62 1.67 -8.60
N ALA A 66 10.28 0.93 -9.66
CA ALA A 66 11.07 0.90 -10.90
C ALA A 66 11.28 2.29 -11.53
N ASP A 67 10.23 3.09 -11.64
CA ASP A 67 10.30 4.42 -12.26
C ASP A 67 11.13 5.39 -11.41
N LEU A 68 10.90 5.43 -10.09
CA LEU A 68 11.69 6.25 -9.15
C LEU A 68 13.18 5.90 -9.21
N LEU A 69 13.48 4.60 -9.27
CA LEU A 69 14.85 4.08 -9.31
C LEU A 69 15.52 4.31 -10.67
N TYR A 70 14.74 4.34 -11.75
CA TYR A 70 15.21 4.71 -13.07
C TYR A 70 15.61 6.19 -13.11
N ASP A 71 14.73 7.07 -12.62
CA ASP A 71 14.97 8.51 -12.57
C ASP A 71 16.14 8.88 -11.63
N ALA A 72 16.27 8.16 -10.51
CA ALA A 72 17.39 8.34 -9.59
C ALA A 72 18.74 7.88 -10.19
N GLY A 73 18.73 6.90 -11.09
CA GLY A 73 19.92 6.32 -11.69
C GLY A 73 20.94 5.85 -10.63
N ASN A 74 22.16 6.37 -10.72
CA ASN A 74 23.27 6.10 -9.78
C ASN A 74 23.50 7.22 -8.76
N ALA A 75 22.54 8.14 -8.59
CA ALA A 75 22.66 9.23 -7.64
C ALA A 75 22.79 8.69 -6.20
N ALA A 76 23.74 9.24 -5.44
CA ALA A 76 23.91 8.89 -4.03
C ALA A 76 22.67 9.30 -3.23
N ASN A 77 22.27 8.47 -2.25
CA ASN A 77 21.15 8.77 -1.35
C ASN A 77 21.34 10.16 -0.69
N GLY A 78 20.26 10.95 -0.62
CA GLY A 78 20.28 12.30 -0.06
C GLY A 78 20.82 13.40 -1.00
N SER A 79 21.24 13.04 -2.21
CA SER A 79 21.54 14.02 -3.26
C SER A 79 20.30 14.82 -3.68
N GLU A 80 20.52 15.90 -4.44
CA GLU A 80 19.44 16.77 -4.91
C GLU A 80 18.40 16.02 -5.75
N ILE A 81 18.81 15.03 -6.54
CA ILE A 81 17.91 14.17 -7.32
C ILE A 81 16.93 13.45 -6.39
N TRP A 82 17.43 12.83 -5.32
CA TRP A 82 16.57 12.14 -4.35
C TRP A 82 15.63 13.10 -3.61
N LYS A 83 16.05 14.34 -3.35
CA LYS A 83 15.18 15.36 -2.74
C LYS A 83 14.04 15.78 -3.67
N GLN A 84 14.32 15.93 -4.96
CA GLN A 84 13.31 16.27 -5.96
C GLN A 84 12.28 15.14 -6.11
N LEU A 85 12.75 13.89 -6.26
CA LEU A 85 11.88 12.72 -6.30
C LEU A 85 11.05 12.57 -5.01
N ALA A 86 11.66 12.81 -3.84
CA ALA A 86 10.93 12.80 -2.58
C ALA A 86 9.81 13.85 -2.55
N ALA A 87 10.08 15.06 -3.07
CA ALA A 87 9.08 16.13 -3.13
C ALA A 87 7.92 15.79 -4.08
N GLU A 88 8.21 15.18 -5.23
CA GLU A 88 7.19 14.73 -6.19
C GLU A 88 6.27 13.66 -5.60
N VAL A 89 6.86 12.62 -5.00
CA VAL A 89 6.09 11.56 -4.33
C VAL A 89 5.28 12.14 -3.17
N MET A 90 5.88 12.99 -2.33
CA MET A 90 5.18 13.61 -1.20
C MET A 90 4.06 14.56 -1.62
N ALA A 91 4.17 15.23 -2.77
CA ALA A 91 3.09 16.07 -3.29
C ALA A 91 1.82 15.25 -3.54
N ASN A 92 1.95 14.04 -4.10
CA ASN A 92 0.82 13.12 -4.24
C ASN A 92 0.31 12.63 -2.88
N VAL A 93 1.21 12.22 -1.98
CA VAL A 93 0.84 11.77 -0.62
C VAL A 93 0.03 12.84 0.10
N ILE A 94 0.45 14.11 0.05
CA ILE A 94 -0.28 15.24 0.64
C ILE A 94 -1.62 15.46 -0.06
N GLY A 95 -1.63 15.44 -1.40
CA GLY A 95 -2.86 15.59 -2.21
C GLY A 95 -3.92 14.53 -1.89
N GLN A 96 -3.49 13.34 -1.48
CA GLN A 96 -4.33 12.22 -1.05
C GLN A 96 -4.54 12.18 0.47
N HIS A 97 -4.30 13.28 1.18
CA HIS A 97 -4.44 13.37 2.64
C HIS A 97 -3.66 12.28 3.39
N TYR A 98 -2.42 12.04 2.97
CA TYR A 98 -1.51 10.99 3.45
C TYR A 98 -2.05 9.56 3.32
N PHE A 99 -3.10 9.36 2.51
CA PHE A 99 -3.83 8.10 2.43
C PHE A 99 -4.31 7.61 3.81
N THR A 100 -4.41 8.50 4.80
CA THR A 100 -4.54 8.11 6.21
C THR A 100 -5.73 8.80 6.86
N GLU A 101 -6.52 8.02 7.59
CA GLU A 101 -7.54 8.51 8.51
C GLU A 101 -7.11 8.27 9.96
N PHE A 102 -7.25 9.27 10.81
CA PHE A 102 -6.99 9.18 12.25
C PHE A 102 -8.25 9.56 13.03
N TYR A 103 -8.57 8.80 14.06
CA TYR A 103 -9.72 9.03 14.92
C TYR A 103 -9.34 9.07 16.40
N HIS A 104 -9.96 9.97 17.15
CA HIS A 104 -9.97 10.04 18.62
C HIS A 104 -11.41 9.81 19.08
N ASP A 105 -11.66 8.73 19.82
CA ASP A 105 -12.99 8.32 20.31
C ASP A 105 -14.05 8.37 19.18
N GLY A 106 -13.68 7.84 18.01
CA GLY A 106 -14.53 7.81 16.82
C GLY A 106 -14.67 9.15 16.07
N LYS A 107 -14.06 10.24 16.55
CA LYS A 107 -14.06 11.54 15.86
C LYS A 107 -12.80 11.71 15.01
N LYS A 108 -12.98 12.01 13.73
CA LYS A 108 -11.88 12.22 12.78
C LYS A 108 -11.03 13.41 13.21
N VAL A 109 -9.72 13.22 13.28
CA VAL A 109 -8.72 14.25 13.59
C VAL A 109 -8.00 14.64 12.31
N LYS A 110 -7.74 15.93 12.14
CA LYS A 110 -7.02 16.46 10.97
C LYS A 110 -5.51 16.42 11.20
N PHE A 111 -4.78 16.26 10.11
CA PHE A 111 -3.33 16.45 10.05
C PHE A 111 -2.97 17.89 9.70
N LEU A 112 -1.72 18.28 9.93
CA LEU A 112 -1.15 19.45 9.29
C LEU A 112 -1.00 19.20 7.78
N ASP A 113 -1.11 20.27 7.00
CA ASP A 113 -1.11 20.18 5.53
C ASP A 113 0.23 19.69 4.95
N ARG A 114 1.32 19.77 5.71
CA ARG A 114 2.66 19.37 5.25
C ARG A 114 3.48 18.73 6.36
N PRO A 115 4.30 17.70 6.04
CA PRO A 115 5.35 17.22 6.93
C PRO A 115 6.39 18.32 7.15
N ARG A 116 7.11 18.29 8.28
CA ARG A 116 8.33 19.10 8.43
C ARG A 116 9.50 18.47 7.69
N GLU A 117 9.58 17.14 7.76
CA GLU A 117 10.68 16.35 7.20
C GLU A 117 10.13 15.15 6.41
N TYR A 118 10.78 14.89 5.28
CA TYR A 118 10.56 13.70 4.48
C TYR A 118 11.82 13.36 3.67
N HIS A 119 11.99 12.08 3.36
CA HIS A 119 13.16 11.55 2.68
C HIS A 119 12.76 10.40 1.77
N LEU A 120 13.38 10.32 0.60
CA LEU A 120 13.30 9.17 -0.28
C LEU A 120 14.70 8.58 -0.45
N SER A 121 14.81 7.26 -0.35
CA SER A 121 16.06 6.53 -0.45
C SER A 121 15.90 5.21 -1.20
N ARG A 122 17.02 4.60 -1.58
CA ARG A 122 17.09 3.27 -2.16
C ARG A 122 17.59 2.24 -1.15
N ASP A 123 16.92 1.10 -1.11
CA ASP A 123 17.42 -0.15 -0.53
C ASP A 123 17.26 -1.29 -1.54
N GLY A 124 18.36 -1.70 -2.17
CA GLY A 124 18.33 -2.64 -3.29
C GLY A 124 17.44 -2.15 -4.42
N ASN A 125 16.35 -2.89 -4.69
CA ASN A 125 15.35 -2.57 -5.71
C ASN A 125 14.11 -1.88 -5.14
N ASN A 126 14.13 -1.47 -3.88
CA ASN A 126 13.00 -0.81 -3.23
C ASN A 126 13.30 0.68 -3.04
N ALA A 127 12.29 1.50 -3.32
CA ALA A 127 12.24 2.88 -2.90
C ALA A 127 11.63 2.95 -1.49
N ILE A 128 12.30 3.67 -0.59
CA ILE A 128 11.87 3.86 0.80
C ILE A 128 11.57 5.33 1.01
N LEU A 129 10.30 5.63 1.25
CA LEU A 129 9.81 6.96 1.61
C LEU A 129 9.61 7.02 3.13
N SER A 130 10.31 7.93 3.80
CA SER A 130 10.15 8.21 5.23
C SER A 130 9.65 9.64 5.43
N PHE A 131 8.65 9.86 6.27
CA PHE A 131 8.07 11.19 6.49
C PHE A 131 7.39 11.33 7.85
N GLU A 132 7.29 12.57 8.33
CA GLU A 132 6.49 12.91 9.50
C GLU A 132 5.03 13.18 9.12
N MET A 133 4.08 12.62 9.85
CA MET A 133 2.65 12.89 9.72
C MET A 133 2.13 13.49 11.03
N LEU A 134 2.04 14.81 11.09
CA LEU A 134 1.72 15.57 12.30
C LEU A 134 0.22 15.85 12.41
N LEU A 135 -0.33 15.67 13.61
CA LEU A 135 -1.72 16.02 13.90
C LEU A 135 -1.86 17.55 13.97
N ALA A 136 -2.93 18.10 13.41
CA ALA A 136 -3.21 19.54 13.45
C ALA A 136 -3.39 20.07 14.88
N LYS A 137 -3.81 19.18 15.78
CA LYS A 137 -3.90 19.44 17.23
C LYS A 137 -3.35 18.21 17.96
N PRO A 138 -2.49 18.38 18.98
CA PRO A 138 -2.12 17.30 19.89
C PRO A 138 -3.34 16.65 20.53
N GLN A 139 -3.30 15.34 20.75
CA GLN A 139 -4.39 14.55 21.32
C GLN A 139 -3.97 13.98 22.68
N PRO A 140 -4.72 14.19 23.77
CA PRO A 140 -4.36 13.70 25.10
C PRO A 140 -4.41 12.17 25.17
N LEU A 141 -3.41 11.53 25.80
CA LEU A 141 -3.28 10.07 25.89
C LEU A 141 -4.17 9.45 27.00
N ASN A 142 -5.48 9.66 26.91
CA ASN A 142 -6.48 9.10 27.83
C ASN A 142 -7.77 8.72 27.08
N ALA A 143 -7.61 8.22 25.87
CA ALA A 143 -8.68 7.96 24.92
C ALA A 143 -8.38 6.73 24.06
N ASN A 144 -9.32 6.40 23.18
CA ASN A 144 -9.11 5.42 22.12
C ASN A 144 -8.76 6.11 20.81
N PHE A 145 -7.72 5.61 20.16
CA PHE A 145 -7.29 6.06 18.85
C PHE A 145 -7.42 4.95 17.83
N SER A 146 -7.75 5.31 16.60
CA SER A 146 -7.61 4.39 15.47
C SER A 146 -7.02 5.07 14.26
N VAL A 147 -6.17 4.33 13.54
CA VAL A 147 -5.49 4.78 12.33
C VAL A 147 -5.73 3.76 11.23
N LEU A 148 -6.12 4.25 10.06
CA LEU A 148 -6.22 3.45 8.83
C LEU A 148 -5.38 4.17 7.77
N THR A 149 -4.54 3.44 7.06
CA THR A 149 -3.80 3.95 5.90
C THR A 149 -4.12 3.06 4.70
N TYR A 150 -4.67 3.64 3.64
CA TYR A 150 -5.17 2.90 2.48
C TYR A 150 -5.30 3.78 1.24
N ASP A 151 -5.12 3.17 0.07
CA ASP A 151 -5.50 3.78 -1.20
C ASP A 151 -7.02 3.63 -1.42
N PRO A 152 -7.78 4.73 -1.58
CA PRO A 152 -9.24 4.66 -1.77
C PRO A 152 -9.67 3.78 -2.95
N THR A 153 -8.85 3.70 -4.01
CA THR A 153 -9.15 2.93 -5.22
C THR A 153 -8.80 1.45 -5.12
N TYR A 154 -8.12 1.03 -4.04
CA TYR A 154 -7.58 -0.32 -3.85
C TYR A 154 -6.60 -0.79 -4.95
N TYR A 155 -5.98 0.16 -5.65
CA TYR A 155 -4.92 -0.10 -6.61
C TYR A 155 -3.59 -0.40 -5.92
N VAL A 156 -3.35 0.25 -4.77
CA VAL A 156 -2.17 0.07 -3.93
C VAL A 156 -2.53 -0.66 -2.64
N ASP A 157 -1.84 -1.78 -2.37
CA ASP A 157 -1.91 -2.45 -1.08
C ASP A 157 -0.93 -1.83 -0.11
N MET A 158 -1.45 -1.32 1.00
CA MET A 158 -0.69 -0.62 2.02
C MET A 158 -0.81 -1.40 3.32
N THR A 159 0.25 -2.13 3.68
CA THR A 159 0.18 -3.09 4.79
C THR A 159 1.35 -2.98 5.76
N TYR A 160 1.06 -3.18 7.03
CA TYR A 160 2.01 -3.56 8.06
C TYR A 160 2.21 -5.08 8.02
N THR A 161 3.47 -5.51 8.00
CA THR A 161 3.87 -6.93 8.08
C THR A 161 3.27 -7.60 9.30
N ASP A 162 3.40 -6.96 10.46
CA ASP A 162 2.85 -7.38 11.74
C ASP A 162 2.78 -6.19 12.73
N ALA A 163 2.36 -6.46 13.96
CA ALA A 163 2.24 -5.44 15.00
C ALA A 163 3.59 -4.83 15.41
N ALA A 164 4.72 -5.51 15.20
CA ALA A 164 6.05 -4.98 15.51
C ALA A 164 6.52 -3.91 14.50
N SER A 165 5.87 -3.81 13.33
CA SER A 165 6.02 -2.66 12.43
C SER A 165 5.45 -1.36 12.99
N ILE A 166 4.78 -1.42 14.15
CA ILE A 166 4.14 -0.27 14.78
C ILE A 166 4.67 -0.09 16.20
N THR A 167 5.12 1.13 16.53
CA THR A 167 5.76 1.40 17.82
C THR A 167 5.15 2.57 18.55
N LEU A 168 5.07 2.45 19.87
CA LEU A 168 4.78 3.53 20.81
C LEU A 168 6.06 3.85 21.60
N PRO A 169 6.27 5.10 22.05
CA PRO A 169 7.35 5.43 22.96
C PRO A 169 7.33 4.54 24.22
N VAL A 170 8.51 4.17 24.73
CA VAL A 170 8.64 3.19 25.82
C VAL A 170 7.87 3.61 27.08
N ASP A 171 7.87 4.90 27.41
CA ASP A 171 7.15 5.49 28.54
C ASP A 171 5.61 5.48 28.36
N VAL A 172 5.13 5.35 27.12
CA VAL A 172 3.71 5.31 26.76
C VAL A 172 3.18 3.87 26.80
N GLN A 173 4.02 2.88 26.48
CA GLN A 173 3.63 1.46 26.45
C GLN A 173 3.10 0.92 27.78
N ALA A 174 3.47 1.54 28.92
CA ALA A 174 2.95 1.15 30.24
C ALA A 174 1.46 1.51 30.45
N ARG A 175 0.95 2.52 29.74
CA ARG A 175 -0.42 3.05 29.89
C ARG A 175 -1.30 2.92 28.64
N CYS A 176 -0.70 2.58 27.50
CA CYS A 176 -1.42 2.39 26.25
C CYS A 176 -1.18 0.99 25.69
N LYS A 177 -2.26 0.35 25.22
CA LYS A 177 -2.20 -0.93 24.50
C LYS A 177 -2.38 -0.67 23.01
N LEU A 178 -1.59 -1.37 22.20
CA LEU A 178 -1.66 -1.32 20.74
C LEU A 178 -2.16 -2.65 20.19
N ALA A 179 -3.05 -2.58 19.20
CA ALA A 179 -3.49 -3.73 18.42
C ALA A 179 -3.46 -3.40 16.93
N LEU A 180 -3.02 -4.36 16.11
CA LEU A 180 -3.14 -4.33 14.66
C LEU A 180 -4.26 -5.28 14.25
N ILE A 181 -5.29 -4.74 13.60
CA ILE A 181 -6.44 -5.49 13.11
C ILE A 181 -6.36 -5.59 11.60
N THR A 182 -6.14 -6.80 11.08
CA THR A 182 -6.22 -7.08 9.63
C THR A 182 -7.66 -7.39 9.24
N PRO A 183 -8.24 -6.69 8.25
CA PRO A 183 -9.62 -6.94 7.84
C PRO A 183 -9.77 -8.31 7.19
N LYS A 184 -11.01 -8.79 7.18
CA LYS A 184 -11.40 -10.01 6.47
C LYS A 184 -12.59 -9.68 5.57
N PRO A 185 -12.36 -9.01 4.43
CA PRO A 185 -13.38 -8.75 3.43
C PRO A 185 -14.09 -10.04 3.05
N ASP A 186 -15.40 -9.98 2.81
CA ASP A 186 -16.12 -11.17 2.34
C ASP A 186 -15.72 -11.55 0.91
N THR A 187 -16.11 -12.77 0.50
CA THR A 187 -15.76 -13.30 -0.82
C THR A 187 -16.34 -12.49 -1.97
N SER A 188 -17.49 -11.83 -1.77
CA SER A 188 -18.12 -11.02 -2.82
C SER A 188 -17.34 -9.74 -3.06
N LEU A 189 -16.85 -9.10 -2.00
CA LEU A 189 -16.03 -7.89 -2.11
C LEU A 189 -14.64 -8.19 -2.68
N GLN A 190 -14.05 -9.33 -2.30
CA GLN A 190 -12.81 -9.81 -2.91
C GLN A 190 -12.97 -10.07 -4.41
N ALA A 191 -14.06 -10.72 -4.81
CA ALA A 191 -14.35 -10.98 -6.22
C ALA A 191 -14.68 -9.71 -6.99
N TYR A 192 -15.40 -8.76 -6.39
CA TYR A 192 -15.67 -7.45 -6.98
C TYR A 192 -14.35 -6.74 -7.26
N ALA A 193 -13.50 -6.68 -6.24
CA ALA A 193 -12.20 -6.06 -6.38
C ALA A 193 -11.48 -6.68 -7.58
N GLN A 194 -11.35 -8.03 -7.64
CA GLN A 194 -10.59 -8.78 -8.67
C GLN A 194 -10.97 -8.50 -10.12
N ASN A 195 -12.16 -7.93 -10.33
CA ASN A 195 -12.67 -7.60 -11.65
C ASN A 195 -12.51 -6.12 -12.01
N LEU A 196 -11.98 -5.27 -11.13
CA LEU A 196 -11.68 -3.86 -11.42
C LEU A 196 -10.47 -3.77 -12.35
N ASP A 197 -10.67 -3.13 -13.50
CA ASP A 197 -9.57 -2.69 -14.36
C ASP A 197 -9.09 -1.30 -13.94
N LYS A 198 -7.87 -0.92 -14.34
CA LYS A 198 -7.25 0.39 -14.04
C LYS A 198 -8.10 1.59 -14.50
N ALA A 199 -8.96 1.41 -15.51
CA ALA A 199 -9.86 2.44 -16.01
C ALA A 199 -11.17 2.58 -15.21
N ASP A 200 -11.49 1.60 -14.37
CA ASP A 200 -12.72 1.54 -13.59
C ASP A 200 -12.40 1.91 -12.14
N ALA A 201 -12.60 3.17 -11.78
CA ALA A 201 -12.58 3.56 -10.37
C ALA A 201 -13.83 2.98 -9.67
N PRO A 202 -13.70 2.38 -8.48
CA PRO A 202 -14.87 1.97 -7.72
C PRO A 202 -15.72 3.20 -7.36
N ASP A 203 -17.01 2.98 -7.15
CA ASP A 203 -17.90 4.04 -6.66
C ASP A 203 -17.40 4.54 -5.29
N GLU A 204 -17.34 5.87 -5.10
CA GLU A 204 -16.76 6.48 -3.90
C GLU A 204 -17.49 6.03 -2.63
N ASP A 205 -18.81 5.81 -2.73
CA ASP A 205 -19.67 5.36 -1.64
C ASP A 205 -19.33 3.94 -1.15
N MET A 206 -18.58 3.14 -1.93
CA MET A 206 -18.16 1.80 -1.53
C MET A 206 -17.01 1.81 -0.51
N GLU A 207 -16.28 2.92 -0.40
CA GLU A 207 -15.04 3.04 0.39
C GLU A 207 -14.12 1.81 0.21
N LEU A 208 -13.95 1.33 -1.03
CA LEU A 208 -13.38 0.00 -1.31
C LEU A 208 -12.05 -0.23 -0.59
N GLY A 209 -11.08 0.67 -0.77
CA GLY A 209 -9.77 0.56 -0.12
C GLY A 209 -9.84 0.44 1.40
N LYS A 210 -10.81 1.13 2.02
CA LYS A 210 -11.03 1.11 3.47
C LYS A 210 -11.47 -0.27 3.97
N GLN A 211 -12.23 -1.00 3.16
CA GLN A 211 -12.68 -2.36 3.49
C GLN A 211 -11.50 -3.35 3.57
N PHE A 212 -10.42 -3.10 2.82
CA PHE A 212 -9.19 -3.89 2.81
C PHE A 212 -8.09 -3.30 3.72
N ALA A 213 -8.32 -2.12 4.31
CA ALA A 213 -7.34 -1.43 5.14
C ALA A 213 -7.12 -2.11 6.50
N GLN A 214 -5.85 -2.35 6.86
CA GLN A 214 -5.51 -2.65 8.24
C GLN A 214 -5.79 -1.47 9.16
N ARG A 215 -6.21 -1.77 10.39
CA ARG A 215 -6.52 -0.76 11.39
C ARG A 215 -5.60 -0.92 12.60
N VAL A 216 -4.90 0.14 12.92
CA VAL A 216 -4.16 0.26 14.17
C VAL A 216 -5.10 0.83 15.22
N GLU A 217 -5.28 0.11 16.33
CA GLU A 217 -6.02 0.59 17.50
C GLU A 217 -5.05 0.85 18.65
N ILE A 218 -5.22 2.00 19.32
CA ILE A 218 -4.48 2.32 20.55
C ILE A 218 -5.50 2.70 21.63
N THR A 219 -5.45 2.02 22.76
CA THR A 219 -6.28 2.33 23.94
C THR A 219 -5.39 2.76 25.09
N CYS A 220 -5.58 3.99 25.57
CA CYS A 220 -4.82 4.56 26.69
C CYS A 220 -5.71 4.77 27.92
N HIS A 221 -5.16 4.56 29.12
CA HIS A 221 -5.85 4.74 30.41
C HIS A 221 -5.05 5.62 31.38
#